data_AF-A0A0B7FS69-F1
#
_entry.id   AF-A0A0B7FS69-F1
#
_cell.length_a   1.000
_cell.length_b   1.000
_cell.length_c   1.000
_cell.angle_alpha   90.00
_cell.angle_beta   90.00
_cell.angle_gamma   90.00
#
_symmetry.space_group_name_H-M   'P 1'
#
loop_
_entity.id
_entity.type
_entity.pdbx_description
1 polymer ?
#
loop_
_entity_poly.entity_id
_entity_poly.type
_entity_poly.pdbx_seq_one_letter_code
_entity_poly.pdbx_strand_id
1 'polypeptide(L)'
;MRYSTLFASVSCPLLALAAPMKYPRAASANDITVLKFANVLEQLETEFYKQALAKFKESDFTAAGFVSASVPVEQFNSIATDEATHTSTLASVLRSLGQEPVSGCQFDFNAALTDVQTMAPIARLVENVGVSAYLGGAALIDDRQILVAAGTILTDEARHQTVLNMLNGGVAIPSAFDVALAPSQVLAIAGGFISGCDLGIPANPVLKVTNTGAVAPGTSLTFDSPALAGLDRATLSCQMMTGGVASAAVFPIDQCVVPQGLEGPVYIYITNSTQPLLNSQQNQNVGSIVAGPTGTFIDTRKESASSLFKSGGQLNGGSSTSTITPEQASQIAGGGQAGGPAAPAPTPSTPAAGAPPAPSAPPAPSAPPAAGAPPAASAPPPAAGAPTASASSATSAAGAAPTPSAEQSNSASGPAIVIGFTTRGA
;
A
#
# COMPACT_ATOMS: atom_id res chain seq x y z
N MET A 1 -45.43 70.34 51.26
CA MET A 1 -45.76 69.28 50.29
C MET A 1 -44.59 69.15 49.33
N ARG A 2 -43.83 68.05 49.42
CA ARG A 2 -42.65 67.79 48.57
C ARG A 2 -43.05 66.74 47.53
N TYR A 3 -42.90 67.07 46.26
CA TYR A 3 -43.10 66.15 45.14
C TYR A 3 -41.81 65.35 44.92
N SER A 4 -41.89 64.03 44.98
CA SER A 4 -40.80 63.12 44.59
C SER A 4 -41.07 62.57 43.20
N THR A 5 -40.22 62.94 42.24
CA THR A 5 -40.17 62.39 40.89
C THR A 5 -39.32 61.11 40.89
N LEU A 6 -39.92 59.98 40.53
CA LEU A 6 -39.22 58.71 40.27
C LEU A 6 -38.81 58.66 38.80
N PHE A 7 -37.51 58.56 38.52
CA PHE A 7 -36.98 58.21 37.20
C PHE A 7 -37.00 56.68 37.03
N ALA A 8 -37.77 56.19 36.06
CA ALA A 8 -37.74 54.79 35.63
C ALA A 8 -36.70 54.63 34.51
N SER A 9 -35.57 53.99 34.82
CA SER A 9 -34.56 53.60 33.84
C SER A 9 -34.97 52.30 33.14
N VAL A 10 -35.28 52.39 31.84
CA VAL A 10 -35.53 51.23 30.98
C VAL A 10 -34.18 50.66 30.52
N SER A 11 -33.74 49.56 31.12
CA SER A 11 -32.59 48.79 30.65
C SER A 11 -33.06 47.77 29.59
N CYS A 12 -32.63 47.97 28.35
CA CYS A 12 -32.85 47.03 27.25
C CYS A 12 -31.75 45.94 27.28
N PRO A 13 -32.08 44.65 27.44
CA PRO A 13 -31.08 43.60 27.35
C PRO A 13 -30.69 43.40 25.87
N LEU A 14 -29.48 43.82 25.51
CA LEU A 14 -28.84 43.44 24.26
C LEU A 14 -28.60 41.91 24.28
N LEU A 15 -29.44 41.15 23.58
CA LEU A 15 -29.11 39.78 23.19
C LEU A 15 -27.95 39.82 22.20
N ALA A 16 -26.74 39.55 22.68
CA ALA A 16 -25.60 39.25 21.83
C ALA A 16 -25.80 37.86 21.21
N LEU A 17 -26.28 37.81 19.96
CA LEU A 17 -26.33 36.60 19.16
C LEU A 17 -24.88 36.27 18.73
N ALA A 18 -24.14 35.55 19.57
CA ALA A 18 -22.86 34.97 19.17
C ALA A 18 -23.14 33.82 18.19
N ALA A 19 -23.26 34.14 16.90
CA ALA A 19 -23.19 33.13 15.85
C ALA A 19 -21.85 32.39 16.01
N PRO A 20 -21.83 31.04 15.97
CA PRO A 20 -20.56 30.32 15.96
C PRO A 20 -19.82 30.75 14.69
N MET A 21 -18.79 31.60 14.85
CA MET A 21 -17.82 31.79 13.80
C MET A 21 -17.14 30.44 13.61
N LYS A 22 -17.55 29.72 12.56
CA LYS A 22 -16.71 28.71 11.94
C LYS A 22 -15.50 29.47 11.40
N TYR A 23 -14.52 29.73 12.26
CA TYR A 23 -13.19 30.03 11.76
C TYR A 23 -12.76 28.77 11.02
N PRO A 24 -12.63 28.77 9.68
CA PRO A 24 -11.94 27.68 9.03
C PRO A 24 -10.57 27.64 9.71
N ARG A 25 -10.30 26.55 10.43
CA ARG A 25 -8.96 26.34 10.96
C ARG A 25 -8.07 26.32 9.72
N ALA A 26 -7.17 27.29 9.61
CA ALA A 26 -6.19 27.28 8.54
C ALA A 26 -5.46 25.93 8.62
N ALA A 27 -5.45 25.18 7.53
CA ALA A 27 -4.71 23.92 7.45
C ALA A 27 -3.24 24.17 7.80
N SER A 28 -2.62 23.22 8.48
CA SER A 28 -1.21 23.39 8.86
C SER A 28 -0.32 23.39 7.60
N ALA A 29 0.91 23.90 7.73
CA ALA A 29 1.88 23.81 6.63
C ALA A 29 2.17 22.34 6.25
N ASN A 30 2.07 21.42 7.20
CA ASN A 30 2.21 19.98 6.96
C ASN A 30 1.01 19.46 6.15
N ASP A 31 -0.22 19.78 6.56
CA ASP A 31 -1.43 19.38 5.82
C ASP A 31 -1.38 19.85 4.36
N ILE A 32 -0.97 21.11 4.13
CA ILE A 32 -0.85 21.65 2.77
C ILE A 32 0.24 20.93 1.98
N THR A 33 1.37 20.62 2.60
CA THR A 33 2.46 19.86 1.96
C THR A 33 1.98 18.46 1.56
N VAL A 34 1.29 17.76 2.47
CA VAL A 34 0.74 16.42 2.20
C VAL A 34 -0.29 16.47 1.08
N LEU A 35 -1.22 17.43 1.10
CA LEU A 35 -2.23 17.59 0.05
C LEU A 35 -1.60 17.91 -1.32
N LYS A 36 -0.58 18.75 -1.37
CA LYS A 36 0.14 19.06 -2.63
C LYS A 36 0.90 17.85 -3.16
N PHE A 37 1.54 17.10 -2.26
CA PHE A 37 2.25 15.87 -2.61
C PHE A 37 1.28 14.82 -3.17
N ALA A 38 0.21 14.52 -2.45
CA ALA A 38 -0.85 13.62 -2.92
C ALA A 38 -1.41 14.09 -4.27
N ASN A 39 -1.71 15.39 -4.42
CA ASN A 39 -2.24 15.92 -5.68
C ASN A 39 -1.31 15.69 -6.89
N VAL A 40 0.00 15.61 -6.72
CA VAL A 40 0.91 15.29 -7.83
C VAL A 40 0.98 13.79 -8.11
N LEU A 41 0.90 12.94 -7.08
CA LEU A 41 0.82 11.49 -7.29
C LEU A 41 -0.47 11.13 -8.03
N GLU A 42 -1.61 11.67 -7.61
CA GLU A 42 -2.89 11.46 -8.31
C GLU A 42 -2.85 11.94 -9.77
N GLN A 43 -2.15 13.05 -10.05
CA GLN A 43 -1.91 13.52 -11.42
C GLN A 43 -1.05 12.54 -12.23
N LEU A 44 -0.04 11.93 -11.61
CA LEU A 44 0.79 10.89 -12.21
C LEU A 44 -0.09 9.69 -12.60
N GLU A 45 -0.92 9.20 -11.69
CA GLU A 45 -1.76 8.01 -11.91
C GLU A 45 -2.82 8.30 -12.99
N THR A 46 -3.51 9.44 -12.87
CA THR A 46 -4.47 9.93 -13.87
C THR A 46 -3.86 9.99 -15.27
N GLU A 47 -2.66 10.57 -15.39
CA GLU A 47 -2.00 10.70 -16.70
C GLU A 47 -1.45 9.36 -17.20
N PHE A 48 -0.97 8.49 -16.31
CA PHE A 48 -0.54 7.13 -16.64
C PHE A 48 -1.69 6.35 -17.31
N TYR A 49 -2.85 6.28 -16.66
CA TYR A 49 -4.00 5.55 -17.21
C TYR A 49 -4.56 6.19 -18.47
N LYS A 50 -4.63 7.52 -18.51
CA LYS A 50 -5.05 8.24 -19.72
C LYS A 50 -4.16 7.90 -20.92
N GLN A 51 -2.84 7.90 -20.75
CA GLN A 51 -1.90 7.54 -21.82
C GLN A 51 -1.98 6.04 -22.17
N ALA A 52 -2.09 5.16 -21.18
CA ALA A 52 -2.20 3.71 -21.39
C ALA A 52 -3.47 3.35 -22.19
N LEU A 53 -4.63 3.87 -21.78
CA LEU A 53 -5.92 3.61 -22.43
C LEU A 53 -6.04 4.26 -23.82
N ALA A 54 -5.32 5.36 -24.06
CA ALA A 54 -5.22 5.94 -25.40
C ALA A 54 -4.32 5.11 -26.33
N LYS A 55 -3.33 4.41 -25.78
CA LYS A 55 -2.31 3.68 -26.55
C LYS A 55 -2.73 2.26 -26.89
N PHE A 56 -3.24 1.50 -25.93
CA PHE A 56 -3.49 0.07 -26.08
C PHE A 56 -4.94 -0.24 -26.46
N LYS A 57 -5.11 -1.22 -27.33
CA LYS A 57 -6.41 -1.75 -27.78
C LYS A 57 -6.61 -3.16 -27.24
N GLU A 58 -7.84 -3.68 -27.31
CA GLU A 58 -8.17 -5.04 -26.87
C GLU A 58 -7.26 -6.14 -27.47
N SER A 59 -6.79 -5.95 -28.70
CA SER A 59 -5.83 -6.86 -29.34
C SER A 59 -4.51 -6.96 -28.58
N ASP A 60 -4.06 -5.87 -27.96
CA ASP A 60 -2.80 -5.83 -27.22
C ASP A 60 -2.93 -6.57 -25.88
N PHE A 61 -4.10 -6.47 -25.23
CA PHE A 61 -4.41 -7.28 -24.04
C PHE A 61 -4.51 -8.77 -24.38
N THR A 62 -5.13 -9.10 -25.52
CA THR A 62 -5.16 -10.50 -26.00
C THR A 62 -3.74 -11.01 -26.26
N ALA A 63 -2.88 -10.21 -26.90
CA ALA A 63 -1.48 -10.54 -27.15
C ALA A 63 -0.66 -10.68 -25.85
N ALA A 64 -1.06 -9.98 -24.78
CA ALA A 64 -0.50 -10.11 -23.44
C ALA A 64 -0.99 -11.35 -22.65
N GLY A 65 -1.79 -12.21 -23.27
CA GLY A 65 -2.21 -13.49 -22.71
C GLY A 65 -3.44 -13.42 -21.80
N PHE A 66 -4.18 -12.30 -21.81
CA PHE A 66 -5.45 -12.21 -21.11
C PHE A 66 -6.51 -13.09 -21.78
N VAL A 67 -7.27 -13.86 -20.97
CA VAL A 67 -8.31 -14.78 -21.47
C VAL A 67 -9.47 -14.02 -22.11
N SER A 68 -9.82 -12.87 -21.54
CA SER A 68 -10.72 -11.89 -22.14
C SER A 68 -10.08 -10.52 -22.01
N ALA A 69 -9.90 -9.83 -23.12
CA ALA A 69 -9.38 -8.45 -23.14
C ALA A 69 -10.35 -7.45 -22.48
N SER A 70 -11.65 -7.74 -22.47
CA SER A 70 -12.65 -6.82 -21.89
C SER A 70 -12.47 -6.65 -20.38
N VAL A 71 -12.01 -7.69 -19.68
CA VAL A 71 -11.84 -7.68 -18.22
C VAL A 71 -10.77 -6.68 -17.78
N PRO A 72 -9.49 -6.77 -18.20
CA PRO A 72 -8.50 -5.78 -17.82
C PRO A 72 -8.87 -4.38 -18.32
N VAL A 73 -9.46 -4.24 -19.52
CA VAL A 73 -9.89 -2.94 -20.05
C VAL A 73 -10.95 -2.29 -19.16
N GLU A 74 -11.96 -3.04 -18.70
CA GLU A 74 -12.98 -2.56 -17.77
C GLU A 74 -12.36 -2.07 -16.46
N GLN A 75 -11.46 -2.87 -15.87
CA GLN A 75 -10.81 -2.52 -14.62
C GLN A 75 -9.92 -1.28 -14.77
N PHE A 76 -9.11 -1.20 -15.82
CA PHE A 76 -8.28 -0.02 -16.08
C PHE A 76 -9.12 1.25 -16.32
N ASN A 77 -10.30 1.15 -16.95
CA ASN A 77 -11.21 2.30 -17.08
C ASN A 77 -11.83 2.71 -15.74
N SER A 78 -12.18 1.75 -14.88
CA SER A 78 -12.71 2.04 -13.54
C SER A 78 -11.67 2.80 -12.72
N ILE A 79 -10.45 2.26 -12.65
CA ILE A 79 -9.33 2.87 -11.94
C ILE A 79 -9.07 4.29 -12.49
N ALA A 80 -8.95 4.44 -13.82
CA ALA A 80 -8.75 5.76 -14.44
C ALA A 80 -9.82 6.80 -14.07
N THR A 81 -11.07 6.36 -13.86
CA THR A 81 -12.18 7.23 -13.45
C THR A 81 -12.05 7.66 -11.99
N ASP A 82 -11.63 6.73 -11.13
CA ASP A 82 -11.36 6.99 -9.72
C ASP A 82 -10.19 7.98 -9.60
N GLU A 83 -9.04 7.71 -10.23
CA GLU A 83 -7.83 8.58 -10.20
C GLU A 83 -8.12 10.02 -10.65
N ALA A 84 -8.90 10.18 -11.72
CA ALA A 84 -9.31 11.49 -12.19
C ALA A 84 -10.20 12.22 -11.16
N THR A 85 -11.06 11.48 -10.47
CA THR A 85 -11.91 12.00 -9.39
C THR A 85 -11.07 12.41 -8.19
N HIS A 86 -10.08 11.60 -7.81
CA HIS A 86 -9.16 11.86 -6.71
C HIS A 86 -8.34 13.14 -6.96
N THR A 87 -7.71 13.23 -8.14
CA THR A 87 -6.99 14.43 -8.60
C THR A 87 -7.84 15.69 -8.50
N SER A 88 -9.06 15.66 -9.05
CA SER A 88 -9.94 16.83 -9.08
C SER A 88 -10.44 17.22 -7.69
N THR A 89 -10.64 16.24 -6.82
CA THR A 89 -11.04 16.43 -5.42
C THR A 89 -9.93 17.10 -4.63
N LEU A 90 -8.69 16.58 -4.70
CA LEU A 90 -7.55 17.20 -4.01
C LEU A 90 -7.27 18.63 -4.50
N ALA A 91 -7.37 18.87 -5.81
CA ALA A 91 -7.25 20.21 -6.37
C ALA A 91 -8.34 21.15 -5.82
N SER A 92 -9.56 20.65 -5.65
CA SER A 92 -10.67 21.43 -5.07
C SER A 92 -10.46 21.70 -3.58
N VAL A 93 -9.96 20.72 -2.82
CA VAL A 93 -9.62 20.87 -1.40
C VAL A 93 -8.51 21.92 -1.23
N LEU A 94 -7.43 21.86 -2.01
CA LEU A 94 -6.36 22.86 -1.96
C LEU A 94 -6.90 24.27 -2.20
N ARG A 95 -7.74 24.47 -3.23
CA ARG A 95 -8.37 25.78 -3.49
C ARG A 95 -9.27 26.24 -2.35
N SER A 96 -10.03 25.33 -1.73
CA SER A 96 -10.89 25.65 -0.59
C SER A 96 -10.10 26.12 0.65
N LEU A 97 -8.84 25.68 0.76
CA LEU A 97 -7.89 26.09 1.79
C LEU A 97 -7.07 27.34 1.38
N GLY A 98 -7.42 27.99 0.28
CA GLY A 98 -6.72 29.17 -0.24
C GLY A 98 -5.34 28.85 -0.80
N GLN A 99 -5.09 27.59 -1.19
CA GLN A 99 -3.85 27.16 -1.83
C GLN A 99 -4.10 26.88 -3.32
N GLU A 100 -3.07 27.09 -4.14
CA GLU A 100 -3.09 26.65 -5.53
C GLU A 100 -2.71 25.17 -5.64
N PRO A 101 -3.45 24.36 -6.43
CA PRO A 101 -3.02 23.03 -6.83
C PRO A 101 -1.68 23.07 -7.55
N VAL A 102 -0.89 22.01 -7.41
CA VAL A 102 0.39 21.92 -8.12
C VAL A 102 0.10 21.80 -9.61
N SER A 103 0.79 22.61 -10.41
CA SER A 103 0.64 22.65 -11.86
C SER A 103 2.01 22.69 -12.54
N GLY A 104 2.06 22.42 -13.85
CA GLY A 104 3.30 22.40 -14.62
C GLY A 104 4.09 21.08 -14.55
N CYS A 105 3.62 20.11 -13.75
CA CYS A 105 4.18 18.76 -13.77
C CYS A 105 4.04 18.14 -15.16
N GLN A 106 5.06 17.39 -15.57
CA GLN A 106 5.11 16.60 -16.79
C GLN A 106 5.41 15.15 -16.43
N PHE A 107 4.75 14.23 -17.11
CA PHE A 107 4.82 12.81 -16.83
C PHE A 107 5.31 12.00 -18.04
N ASP A 108 6.42 11.28 -17.89
CA ASP A 108 7.02 10.48 -18.97
C ASP A 108 6.87 8.98 -18.73
N PHE A 109 5.91 8.36 -19.41
CA PHE A 109 5.67 6.92 -19.33
C PHE A 109 6.16 6.13 -20.54
N ASN A 110 7.05 6.70 -21.37
CA ASN A 110 7.47 6.05 -22.62
C ASN A 110 8.05 4.65 -22.40
N ALA A 111 8.89 4.48 -21.37
CA ALA A 111 9.46 3.19 -20.99
C ALA A 111 8.45 2.25 -20.33
N ALA A 112 7.38 2.79 -19.74
CA ALA A 112 6.35 2.02 -19.07
C ALA A 112 5.25 1.51 -20.02
N LEU A 113 5.03 2.21 -21.13
CA LEU A 113 3.95 1.95 -22.06
C LEU A 113 4.46 1.30 -23.37
N THR A 114 5.47 0.44 -23.31
CA THR A 114 5.99 -0.24 -24.51
C THR A 114 5.03 -1.30 -25.04
N ASP A 115 4.46 -2.10 -24.15
CA ASP A 115 3.45 -3.13 -24.39
C ASP A 115 2.61 -3.37 -23.12
N VAL A 116 1.54 -4.14 -23.22
CA VAL A 116 0.65 -4.43 -22.07
C VAL A 116 1.36 -5.31 -21.02
N GLN A 117 2.28 -6.20 -21.44
CA GLN A 117 3.09 -7.01 -20.53
C GLN A 117 4.01 -6.14 -19.65
N THR A 118 4.37 -4.96 -20.13
CA THR A 118 5.18 -3.96 -19.41
C THR A 118 4.32 -2.99 -18.61
N MET A 119 3.24 -2.51 -19.21
CA MET A 119 2.34 -1.54 -18.58
C MET A 119 1.63 -2.14 -17.36
N ALA A 120 1.12 -3.37 -17.43
CA ALA A 120 0.30 -3.93 -16.34
C ALA A 120 1.07 -4.16 -15.02
N PRO A 121 2.34 -4.63 -15.02
CA PRO A 121 3.16 -4.66 -13.81
C PRO A 121 3.50 -3.27 -13.26
N ILE A 122 3.64 -2.26 -14.13
CA ILE A 122 3.93 -0.89 -13.71
C ILE A 122 2.70 -0.24 -13.11
N ALA A 123 1.51 -0.45 -13.68
CA ALA A 123 0.24 -0.04 -13.08
C ALA A 123 0.12 -0.57 -11.64
N ARG A 124 0.38 -1.87 -11.46
CA ARG A 124 0.42 -2.52 -10.15
C ARG A 124 1.43 -1.90 -9.18
N LEU A 125 2.58 -1.42 -9.67
CA LEU A 125 3.56 -0.75 -8.83
C LEU A 125 3.11 0.67 -8.46
N VAL A 126 2.62 1.46 -9.43
CA VAL A 126 2.18 2.84 -9.22
C VAL A 126 1.13 2.89 -8.10
N GLU A 127 0.14 2.02 -8.19
CA GLU A 127 -0.98 1.91 -7.24
C GLU A 127 -0.54 1.39 -5.87
N ASN A 128 0.44 0.49 -5.85
CA ASN A 128 1.05 0.09 -4.58
C ASN A 128 1.79 1.24 -3.90
N VAL A 129 2.42 2.09 -4.70
CA VAL A 129 3.07 3.30 -4.21
C VAL A 129 2.01 4.31 -3.73
N GLY A 130 0.86 4.43 -4.40
CA GLY A 130 -0.32 5.18 -3.95
C GLY A 130 -0.78 4.75 -2.55
N VAL A 131 -1.09 3.46 -2.37
CA VAL A 131 -1.41 2.86 -1.05
C VAL A 131 -0.37 3.23 0.01
N SER A 132 0.90 3.04 -0.31
CA SER A 132 2.00 3.26 0.63
C SER A 132 2.23 4.74 0.96
N ALA A 133 1.99 5.62 -0.01
CA ALA A 133 2.08 7.07 0.13
C ALA A 133 0.96 7.61 1.03
N TYR A 134 -0.28 7.16 0.83
CA TYR A 134 -1.40 7.54 1.71
C TYR A 134 -1.21 7.03 3.13
N LEU A 135 -0.76 5.78 3.31
CA LEU A 135 -0.43 5.24 4.63
C LEU A 135 0.68 6.02 5.33
N GLY A 136 1.76 6.37 4.61
CA GLY A 136 2.83 7.19 5.16
C GLY A 136 2.40 8.62 5.46
N GLY A 137 1.59 9.21 4.58
CA GLY A 137 1.03 10.55 4.72
C GLY A 137 0.05 10.67 5.88
N ALA A 138 -0.69 9.61 6.22
CA ALA A 138 -1.64 9.60 7.33
C ALA A 138 -1.01 10.02 8.66
N ALA A 139 0.27 9.68 8.89
CA ALA A 139 1.00 10.07 10.09
C ALA A 139 1.43 11.55 10.12
N LEU A 140 1.35 12.24 8.98
CA LEU A 140 1.80 13.63 8.78
C LEU A 140 0.63 14.64 8.77
N ILE A 141 -0.61 14.16 8.71
CA ILE A 141 -1.81 15.00 8.66
C ILE A 141 -2.26 15.38 10.08
N ASP A 142 -2.32 16.68 10.34
CA ASP A 142 -2.81 17.26 11.60
C ASP A 142 -4.33 17.36 11.62
N ASP A 143 -4.93 17.77 10.49
CA ASP A 143 -6.38 17.96 10.38
C ASP A 143 -7.13 16.62 10.24
N ARG A 144 -8.05 16.35 11.18
CA ARG A 144 -8.79 15.08 11.22
C ARG A 144 -9.75 14.89 10.04
N GLN A 145 -10.26 15.97 9.45
CA GLN A 145 -11.13 15.87 8.28
C GLN A 145 -10.32 15.54 7.04
N ILE A 146 -9.14 16.16 6.88
CA ILE A 146 -8.19 15.79 5.81
C ILE A 146 -7.75 14.34 5.98
N LEU A 147 -7.47 13.90 7.21
CA LEU A 147 -7.07 12.52 7.48
C LEU A 147 -8.16 11.51 7.11
N VAL A 148 -9.43 11.80 7.44
CA VAL A 148 -10.56 10.94 7.05
C VAL A 148 -10.72 10.90 5.54
N ALA A 149 -10.58 12.05 4.85
CA ALA A 149 -10.65 12.10 3.39
C ALA A 149 -9.50 11.33 2.71
N ALA A 150 -8.27 11.46 3.22
CA ALA A 150 -7.14 10.65 2.77
C ALA A 150 -7.41 9.15 3.00
N GLY A 151 -8.07 8.80 4.11
CA GLY A 151 -8.49 7.44 4.40
C GLY A 151 -9.51 6.86 3.41
N THR A 152 -10.38 7.68 2.80
CA THR A 152 -11.31 7.18 1.78
C THR A 152 -10.60 6.86 0.47
N ILE A 153 -9.63 7.70 0.07
CA ILE A 153 -8.80 7.43 -1.10
C ILE A 153 -7.97 6.17 -0.90
N LEU A 154 -7.28 6.06 0.24
CA LEU A 154 -6.48 4.89 0.59
C LEU A 154 -7.25 3.57 0.44
N THR A 155 -8.54 3.55 0.77
CA THR A 155 -9.35 2.34 0.63
C THR A 155 -9.69 1.98 -0.81
N ASP A 156 -9.75 2.94 -1.73
CA ASP A 156 -9.98 2.69 -3.16
C ASP A 156 -8.69 2.22 -3.83
N GLU A 157 -7.58 2.89 -3.58
CA GLU A 157 -6.21 2.50 -3.95
C GLU A 157 -5.90 1.04 -3.57
N ALA A 158 -6.27 0.61 -2.35
CA ALA A 158 -6.08 -0.76 -1.91
C ALA A 158 -6.93 -1.78 -2.72
N ARG A 159 -8.11 -1.37 -3.22
CA ARG A 159 -8.99 -2.21 -4.05
C ARG A 159 -8.49 -2.27 -5.48
N HIS A 160 -8.02 -1.15 -6.04
CA HIS A 160 -7.32 -1.13 -7.32
C HIS A 160 -6.12 -2.06 -7.28
N GLN A 161 -5.31 -2.00 -6.22
CA GLN A 161 -4.18 -2.89 -6.04
C GLN A 161 -4.59 -4.37 -5.95
N THR A 162 -5.70 -4.68 -5.28
CA THR A 162 -6.23 -6.06 -5.25
C THR A 162 -6.50 -6.59 -6.66
N VAL A 163 -7.15 -5.78 -7.50
CA VAL A 163 -7.44 -6.14 -8.90
C VAL A 163 -6.16 -6.27 -9.72
N LEU A 164 -5.23 -5.32 -9.58
CA LEU A 164 -3.98 -5.30 -10.33
C LEU A 164 -3.04 -6.45 -9.96
N ASN A 165 -3.04 -6.88 -8.69
CA ASN A 165 -2.38 -8.11 -8.28
C ASN A 165 -2.91 -9.31 -9.08
N MET A 166 -4.24 -9.45 -9.18
CA MET A 166 -4.85 -10.57 -9.90
C MET A 166 -4.60 -10.50 -11.41
N LEU A 167 -4.70 -9.32 -12.01
CA LEU A 167 -4.41 -9.12 -13.44
C LEU A 167 -2.95 -9.44 -13.78
N ASN A 168 -2.05 -9.36 -12.82
CA ASN A 168 -0.64 -9.73 -12.97
C ASN A 168 -0.33 -11.20 -12.61
N GLY A 169 -1.34 -11.99 -12.21
CA GLY A 169 -1.15 -13.39 -11.83
C GLY A 169 -0.53 -13.59 -10.45
N GLY A 170 -0.59 -12.57 -9.60
CA GLY A 170 -0.20 -12.60 -8.19
C GLY A 170 -1.38 -12.92 -7.27
N VAL A 171 -1.11 -12.89 -5.97
CA VAL A 171 -2.14 -13.04 -4.91
C VAL A 171 -2.93 -11.76 -4.76
N ALA A 172 -4.27 -11.84 -4.74
CA ALA A 172 -5.15 -10.68 -4.62
C ALA A 172 -4.84 -9.85 -3.36
N ILE A 173 -4.71 -10.52 -2.21
CA ILE A 173 -4.46 -9.93 -0.89
C ILE A 173 -3.23 -10.62 -0.28
N PRO A 174 -2.01 -10.15 -0.60
CA PRO A 174 -0.78 -10.89 -0.27
C PRO A 174 -0.43 -10.90 1.21
N SER A 175 -0.84 -9.86 1.95
CA SER A 175 -0.51 -9.67 3.37
C SER A 175 -1.65 -9.01 4.14
N ALA A 176 -1.59 -9.08 5.48
CA ALA A 176 -2.59 -8.47 6.36
C ALA A 176 -2.34 -6.98 6.67
N PHE A 177 -1.15 -6.47 6.36
CA PHE A 177 -0.73 -5.10 6.64
C PHE A 177 0.14 -4.60 5.51
N ASP A 178 -0.13 -3.43 4.93
CA ASP A 178 0.74 -2.83 3.92
C ASP A 178 1.97 -2.15 4.53
N VAL A 179 2.86 -1.67 3.66
CA VAL A 179 4.07 -0.92 4.04
C VAL A 179 3.79 0.56 3.83
N ALA A 180 3.97 1.37 4.87
CA ALA A 180 3.92 2.82 4.71
C ALA A 180 5.25 3.34 4.15
N LEU A 181 5.24 4.33 3.26
CA LEU A 181 6.45 4.99 2.74
C LEU A 181 6.46 6.48 3.05
N ALA A 182 7.62 7.02 3.42
CA ALA A 182 7.81 8.48 3.52
C ALA A 182 7.76 9.13 2.13
N PRO A 183 7.39 10.42 2.01
CA PRO A 183 7.38 11.11 0.72
C PRO A 183 8.69 11.03 -0.07
N SER A 184 9.84 11.10 0.60
CA SER A 184 11.15 10.96 -0.08
C SER A 184 11.39 9.56 -0.64
N GLN A 185 10.81 8.53 0.00
CA GLN A 185 10.87 7.14 -0.42
C GLN A 185 9.93 6.87 -1.60
N VAL A 186 8.74 7.45 -1.55
CA VAL A 186 7.80 7.45 -2.68
C VAL A 186 8.45 8.07 -3.91
N LEU A 187 9.11 9.22 -3.75
CA LEU A 187 9.84 9.86 -4.85
C LEU A 187 11.06 9.09 -5.35
N ALA A 188 11.65 8.21 -4.53
CA ALA A 188 12.70 7.31 -5.00
C ALA A 188 12.19 6.32 -6.07
N ILE A 189 10.89 5.99 -6.02
CA ILE A 189 10.22 5.08 -6.95
C ILE A 189 9.54 5.86 -8.08
N ALA A 190 8.70 6.83 -7.73
CA ALA A 190 7.86 7.56 -8.69
C ALA A 190 8.56 8.78 -9.33
N GLY A 191 9.60 9.32 -8.69
CA GLY A 191 10.20 10.59 -9.10
C GLY A 191 10.82 10.57 -10.50
N GLY A 192 11.22 9.38 -11.00
CA GLY A 192 11.70 9.22 -12.38
C GLY A 192 10.64 9.52 -13.45
N PHE A 193 9.36 9.49 -13.09
CA PHE A 193 8.25 9.82 -13.98
C PHE A 193 7.87 11.30 -13.94
N ILE A 194 8.32 12.06 -12.94
CA ILE A 194 7.82 13.41 -12.65
C ILE A 194 8.90 14.43 -13.01
N SER A 195 8.52 15.45 -13.77
CA SER A 195 9.39 16.60 -14.05
C SER A 195 8.58 17.89 -14.17
N GLY A 196 9.24 19.04 -14.29
CA GLY A 196 8.58 20.33 -14.56
C GLY A 196 7.89 21.00 -13.37
N CYS A 197 7.76 20.32 -12.23
CA CYS A 197 7.22 20.90 -11.00
C CYS A 197 8.11 20.62 -9.79
N ASP A 198 7.99 21.47 -8.76
CA ASP A 198 8.71 21.33 -7.49
C ASP A 198 7.74 20.88 -6.38
N LEU A 199 8.09 19.78 -5.74
CA LEU A 199 7.33 19.21 -4.63
C LEU A 199 7.83 19.70 -3.27
N GLY A 200 8.97 20.42 -3.23
CA GLY A 200 9.61 20.85 -1.98
C GLY A 200 10.15 19.71 -1.13
N ILE A 201 10.19 18.48 -1.67
CA ILE A 201 10.59 17.26 -0.98
C ILE A 201 11.71 16.61 -1.79
N PRO A 202 12.93 16.46 -1.23
CA PRO A 202 14.00 15.75 -1.90
C PRO A 202 13.67 14.25 -1.96
N ALA A 203 13.85 13.65 -3.14
CA ALA A 203 13.80 12.20 -3.28
C ALA A 203 14.99 11.55 -2.57
N ASN A 204 14.80 10.36 -2.01
CA ASN A 204 15.94 9.52 -1.67
C ASN A 204 16.71 9.17 -2.97
N PRO A 205 18.02 8.90 -2.88
CA PRO A 205 18.77 8.43 -4.03
C PRO A 205 18.14 7.18 -4.63
N VAL A 206 17.96 7.15 -5.96
CA VAL A 206 17.34 6.03 -6.65
C VAL A 206 18.15 4.76 -6.47
N LEU A 207 17.47 3.62 -6.34
CA LEU A 207 18.07 2.29 -6.29
C LEU A 207 17.57 1.48 -7.46
N LYS A 208 18.47 0.80 -8.17
CA LYS A 208 18.14 -0.14 -9.22
C LYS A 208 18.58 -1.54 -8.83
N VAL A 209 17.69 -2.50 -8.94
CA VAL A 209 18.08 -3.92 -8.96
C VAL A 209 18.48 -4.27 -10.39
N THR A 210 19.68 -4.84 -10.57
CA THR A 210 20.28 -5.09 -11.89
C THR A 210 20.05 -6.50 -12.42
N ASN A 211 19.41 -7.36 -11.62
CA ASN A 211 19.01 -8.69 -12.04
C ASN A 211 18.15 -8.64 -13.30
N THR A 212 18.33 -9.64 -14.17
CA THR A 212 17.39 -9.96 -15.24
C THR A 212 16.57 -11.17 -14.81
N GLY A 213 15.27 -11.14 -15.06
CA GLY A 213 14.38 -12.21 -14.62
C GLY A 213 13.49 -11.87 -13.45
N ALA A 214 12.51 -12.73 -13.21
CA ALA A 214 11.58 -12.56 -12.11
C ALA A 214 12.37 -12.69 -10.80
N VAL A 215 12.14 -11.75 -9.89
CA VAL A 215 12.66 -11.84 -8.53
C VAL A 215 11.79 -12.82 -7.77
N ALA A 216 12.40 -13.83 -7.17
CA ALA A 216 11.71 -14.87 -6.42
C ALA A 216 12.57 -15.29 -5.21
N PRO A 217 12.01 -16.01 -4.22
CA PRO A 217 12.80 -16.54 -3.11
C PRO A 217 14.03 -17.32 -3.60
N GLY A 218 15.18 -17.05 -2.97
CA GLY A 218 16.47 -17.62 -3.36
C GLY A 218 17.20 -16.85 -4.48
N THR A 219 16.59 -15.83 -5.10
CA THR A 219 17.30 -14.92 -6.01
C THR A 219 18.33 -14.10 -5.24
N SER A 220 19.59 -14.14 -5.68
CA SER A 220 20.64 -13.23 -5.20
C SER A 220 20.56 -11.90 -5.95
N LEU A 221 20.27 -10.82 -5.24
CA LEU A 221 20.03 -9.50 -5.78
C LEU A 221 21.34 -8.72 -5.93
N THR A 222 21.45 -8.01 -7.06
CA THR A 222 22.54 -7.09 -7.36
C THR A 222 21.99 -5.70 -7.58
N PHE A 223 22.75 -4.67 -7.20
CA PHE A 223 22.26 -3.30 -7.12
C PHE A 223 23.16 -2.31 -7.86
N ASP A 224 22.53 -1.29 -8.40
CA ASP A 224 23.18 -0.10 -8.95
C ASP A 224 22.51 1.16 -8.42
N SER A 225 23.32 2.15 -8.07
CA SER A 225 22.88 3.47 -7.65
C SER A 225 24.08 4.42 -7.58
N PRO A 226 23.95 5.67 -8.07
CA PRO A 226 25.00 6.67 -7.93
C PRO A 226 25.45 6.90 -6.48
N ALA A 227 24.53 6.74 -5.50
CA ALA A 227 24.84 6.92 -4.09
C ALA A 227 25.75 5.84 -3.49
N LEU A 228 25.98 4.73 -4.21
CA LEU A 228 26.88 3.66 -3.78
C LEU A 228 28.32 3.91 -4.24
N ALA A 229 28.56 4.89 -5.12
CA ALA A 229 29.88 5.16 -5.66
C ALA A 229 30.86 5.60 -4.56
N GLY A 230 31.99 4.90 -4.45
CA GLY A 230 33.05 5.23 -3.49
C GLY A 230 32.78 4.79 -2.05
N LEU A 231 31.66 4.11 -1.77
CA LEU A 231 31.38 3.56 -0.45
C LEU A 231 31.99 2.16 -0.28
N ASP A 232 32.41 1.84 0.94
CA ASP A 232 32.82 0.48 1.30
C ASP A 232 31.57 -0.41 1.42
N ARG A 233 31.40 -1.31 0.44
CA ARG A 233 30.26 -2.24 0.38
C ARG A 233 30.17 -3.15 1.60
N ALA A 234 31.27 -3.45 2.28
CA ALA A 234 31.26 -4.26 3.50
C ALA A 234 30.52 -3.59 4.67
N THR A 235 30.34 -2.26 4.61
CA THR A 235 29.58 -1.48 5.60
C THR A 235 28.10 -1.34 5.26
N LEU A 236 27.68 -1.79 4.07
CA LEU A 236 26.34 -1.62 3.56
C LEU A 236 25.50 -2.87 3.76
N SER A 237 24.23 -2.66 4.10
CA SER A 237 23.22 -3.70 4.22
C SER A 237 22.15 -3.53 3.15
N CYS A 238 21.69 -4.65 2.61
CA CYS A 238 20.46 -4.75 1.85
C CYS A 238 19.33 -5.07 2.82
N GLN A 239 18.28 -4.26 2.82
CA GLN A 239 17.12 -4.47 3.68
C GLN A 239 15.84 -4.60 2.86
N MET A 240 15.06 -5.64 3.12
CA MET A 240 13.81 -5.95 2.42
C MET A 240 12.63 -5.82 3.37
N MET A 241 11.73 -4.88 3.07
CA MET A 241 10.48 -4.68 3.79
C MET A 241 9.32 -5.23 2.96
N THR A 242 8.41 -5.96 3.58
CA THR A 242 7.17 -6.41 2.97
C THR A 242 6.00 -6.15 3.91
N GLY A 243 4.78 -6.30 3.39
CA GLY A 243 3.60 -6.24 4.21
C GLY A 243 3.54 -7.37 5.25
N GLY A 244 2.82 -7.15 6.34
CA GLY A 244 2.61 -8.15 7.39
C GLY A 244 3.76 -8.29 8.40
N VAL A 245 4.89 -7.60 8.20
CA VAL A 245 6.02 -7.61 9.15
C VAL A 245 6.26 -6.22 9.75
N ALA A 246 6.78 -6.20 10.98
CA ALA A 246 7.07 -4.95 11.71
C ALA A 246 8.44 -4.35 11.35
N SER A 247 9.36 -5.14 10.79
CA SER A 247 10.72 -4.72 10.47
C SER A 247 11.27 -5.47 9.26
N ALA A 248 12.19 -4.82 8.54
CA ALA A 248 12.82 -5.38 7.35
C ALA A 248 13.72 -6.59 7.68
N ALA A 249 13.82 -7.53 6.72
CA ALA A 249 14.88 -8.52 6.72
C ALA A 249 16.20 -7.86 6.30
N VAL A 250 17.31 -8.22 6.95
CA VAL A 250 18.61 -7.54 6.80
C VAL A 250 19.68 -8.51 6.32
N PHE A 251 20.43 -8.10 5.30
CA PHE A 251 21.51 -8.87 4.68
C PHE A 251 22.71 -7.97 4.41
N PRO A 252 23.95 -8.48 4.41
CA PRO A 252 25.07 -7.80 3.77
C PRO A 252 24.72 -7.50 2.30
N ILE A 253 25.13 -6.34 1.77
CA ILE A 253 24.75 -5.94 0.40
C ILE A 253 25.14 -6.97 -0.68
N ASP A 254 26.28 -7.64 -0.52
CA ASP A 254 26.80 -8.65 -1.46
C ASP A 254 26.25 -10.06 -1.20
N GLN A 255 25.37 -10.21 -0.20
CA GLN A 255 24.67 -11.45 0.15
C GLN A 255 23.15 -11.22 0.23
N CYS A 256 22.63 -10.26 -0.52
CA CYS A 256 21.20 -9.96 -0.50
C CYS A 256 20.39 -11.02 -1.24
N VAL A 257 19.87 -12.00 -0.50
CA VAL A 257 19.06 -13.08 -1.06
C VAL A 257 17.62 -12.91 -0.63
N VAL A 258 16.69 -12.99 -1.60
CA VAL A 258 15.25 -12.92 -1.33
C VAL A 258 14.84 -14.06 -0.39
N PRO A 259 14.31 -13.76 0.82
CA PRO A 259 13.87 -14.77 1.78
C PRO A 259 12.72 -15.64 1.26
N GLN A 260 12.62 -16.83 1.82
CA GLN A 260 11.42 -17.67 1.68
C GLN A 260 10.23 -17.03 2.40
N GLY A 261 9.02 -17.31 1.91
CA GLY A 261 7.77 -16.86 2.53
C GLY A 261 7.38 -15.40 2.25
N LEU A 262 8.15 -14.67 1.43
CA LEU A 262 7.73 -13.36 0.92
C LEU A 262 6.65 -13.54 -0.16
N GLU A 263 5.66 -12.66 -0.13
CA GLU A 263 4.58 -12.62 -1.11
C GLU A 263 4.09 -11.19 -1.30
N GLY A 264 3.77 -10.80 -2.54
CA GLY A 264 3.29 -9.48 -2.88
C GLY A 264 4.40 -8.42 -2.92
N PRO A 265 4.09 -7.15 -2.58
CA PRO A 265 5.04 -6.05 -2.70
C PRO A 265 6.19 -6.17 -1.70
N VAL A 266 7.40 -5.89 -2.19
CA VAL A 266 8.64 -5.83 -1.41
C VAL A 266 9.38 -4.56 -1.76
N TYR A 267 9.69 -3.77 -0.73
CA TYR A 267 10.51 -2.58 -0.83
C TYR A 267 11.94 -2.89 -0.40
N ILE A 268 12.89 -2.65 -1.29
CA ILE A 268 14.30 -2.98 -1.09
C ILE A 268 15.07 -1.68 -0.87
N TYR A 269 15.85 -1.62 0.20
CA TYR A 269 16.67 -0.49 0.61
C TYR A 269 18.13 -0.92 0.67
N ILE A 270 19.04 0.01 0.36
CA ILE A 270 20.42 -0.10 0.83
C ILE A 270 20.58 0.83 2.01
N THR A 271 21.21 0.36 3.09
CA THR A 271 21.49 1.15 4.30
C THR A 271 22.96 1.03 4.70
N ASN A 272 23.45 1.99 5.50
CA ASN A 272 24.77 1.92 6.15
C ASN A 272 24.67 1.36 7.58
N SER A 273 23.64 0.57 7.87
CA SER A 273 23.30 0.07 9.20
C SER A 273 22.70 -1.33 9.10
N THR A 274 23.10 -2.18 10.04
CA THR A 274 22.53 -3.53 10.24
C THR A 274 21.27 -3.51 11.10
N GLN A 275 20.88 -2.35 11.65
CA GLN A 275 19.61 -2.22 12.38
C GLN A 275 18.44 -2.31 11.40
N PRO A 276 17.49 -3.24 11.58
CA PRO A 276 16.32 -3.35 10.72
C PRO A 276 15.52 -2.05 10.64
N LEU A 277 15.20 -1.61 9.44
CA LEU A 277 14.22 -0.55 9.20
C LEU A 277 12.86 -1.02 9.73
N LEU A 278 12.17 -0.16 10.46
CA LEU A 278 10.83 -0.45 10.97
C LEU A 278 9.77 -0.08 9.95
N ASN A 279 8.67 -0.85 9.89
CA ASN A 279 7.46 -0.50 9.15
C ASN A 279 6.63 0.52 9.96
N SER A 280 7.27 1.64 10.29
CA SER A 280 6.70 2.71 11.09
C SER A 280 7.43 4.00 10.73
N GLN A 281 6.79 4.86 9.95
CA GLN A 281 7.43 6.06 9.40
C GLN A 281 7.95 7.01 10.48
N GLN A 282 7.34 7.02 11.68
CA GLN A 282 7.80 7.83 12.80
C GLN A 282 9.07 7.28 13.48
N ASN A 283 9.28 5.96 13.44
CA ASN A 283 10.36 5.28 14.17
C ASN A 283 11.42 4.67 13.24
N GLN A 284 11.23 4.77 11.93
CA GLN A 284 12.16 4.23 10.97
C GLN A 284 13.46 5.04 10.97
N ASN A 285 14.61 4.36 10.96
CA ASN A 285 15.92 5.00 10.89
C ASN A 285 16.23 5.49 9.47
N VAL A 286 15.51 6.53 9.03
CA VAL A 286 15.64 7.12 7.69
C VAL A 286 17.04 7.65 7.40
N GLY A 287 17.78 8.08 8.44
CA GLY A 287 19.16 8.57 8.31
C GLY A 287 20.17 7.48 7.94
N SER A 288 19.80 6.20 8.06
CA SER A 288 20.63 5.08 7.62
C SER A 288 20.46 4.73 6.15
N ILE A 289 19.47 5.30 5.46
CA ILE A 289 19.15 4.93 4.08
C ILE A 289 20.20 5.47 3.11
N VAL A 290 20.93 4.51 2.54
CA VAL A 290 21.78 4.54 1.35
C VAL A 290 21.15 5.19 0.12
N ALA A 291 20.22 4.40 -0.39
CA ALA A 291 19.50 4.54 -1.62
C ALA A 291 18.22 3.70 -1.51
N GLY A 292 17.21 4.09 -2.28
CA GLY A 292 15.91 3.43 -2.36
C GLY A 292 14.84 4.04 -1.43
N PRO A 293 13.70 3.37 -1.31
CA PRO A 293 13.47 2.02 -1.80
C PRO A 293 13.33 1.92 -3.33
N THR A 294 13.54 0.72 -3.83
CA THR A 294 12.96 0.26 -5.10
C THR A 294 11.92 -0.81 -4.79
N GLY A 295 10.83 -0.84 -5.56
CA GLY A 295 9.72 -1.77 -5.37
C GLY A 295 9.81 -2.96 -6.33
N THR A 296 9.51 -4.16 -5.83
CA THR A 296 9.31 -5.36 -6.64
C THR A 296 8.15 -6.19 -6.10
N PHE A 297 7.69 -7.18 -6.87
CA PHE A 297 6.64 -8.09 -6.44
C PHE A 297 7.16 -9.53 -6.45
N ILE A 298 6.87 -10.25 -5.37
CA ILE A 298 7.17 -11.67 -5.22
C ILE A 298 5.85 -12.44 -5.33
N ASP A 299 5.61 -13.09 -6.47
CA ASP A 299 4.36 -13.82 -6.74
C ASP A 299 4.59 -15.34 -6.69
N THR A 300 4.79 -15.88 -5.49
CA THR A 300 5.10 -17.31 -5.31
C THR A 300 3.85 -18.17 -5.25
N ARG A 301 2.76 -17.62 -4.71
CA ARG A 301 1.47 -18.29 -4.62
C ARG A 301 0.63 -17.99 -5.86
N LYS A 302 0.09 -19.05 -6.45
CA LYS A 302 -0.86 -18.96 -7.56
C LYS A 302 -2.28 -19.13 -7.03
N GLU A 303 -3.07 -18.07 -7.14
CA GLU A 303 -4.49 -18.13 -6.80
C GLU A 303 -5.34 -18.48 -8.01
N SER A 304 -6.33 -19.35 -7.80
CA SER A 304 -7.28 -19.73 -8.84
C SER A 304 -8.02 -18.53 -9.40
N ALA A 305 -8.30 -17.52 -8.57
CA ALA A 305 -8.96 -16.30 -9.00
C ALA A 305 -8.12 -15.52 -10.02
N SER A 306 -6.80 -15.42 -9.80
CA SER A 306 -5.88 -14.78 -10.74
C SER A 306 -5.71 -15.59 -12.03
N SER A 307 -5.84 -16.92 -11.97
CA SER A 307 -5.82 -17.77 -13.17
C SER A 307 -7.01 -17.56 -14.11
N LEU A 308 -8.11 -16.97 -13.64
CA LEU A 308 -9.26 -16.64 -14.49
C LEU A 308 -8.93 -15.54 -15.52
N PHE A 309 -7.92 -14.71 -15.24
CA PHE A 309 -7.60 -13.56 -16.07
C PHE A 309 -6.52 -13.85 -17.11
N LYS A 310 -5.60 -14.80 -16.86
CA LYS A 310 -4.49 -15.13 -17.75
C LYS A 310 -4.34 -16.62 -18.04
N SER A 311 -4.28 -16.94 -19.33
CA SER A 311 -3.92 -18.28 -19.81
C SER A 311 -2.44 -18.55 -19.50
N GLY A 312 -2.14 -19.53 -18.63
CA GLY A 312 -0.75 -19.94 -18.34
C GLY A 312 -0.10 -19.28 -17.12
N GLY A 313 -0.83 -18.52 -16.30
CA GLY A 313 -0.46 -18.21 -14.91
C GLY A 313 0.71 -17.24 -14.66
N GLN A 314 1.38 -16.71 -15.69
CA GLN A 314 2.44 -15.69 -15.50
C GLN A 314 2.77 -14.93 -16.79
N LEU A 315 3.16 -13.65 -16.67
CA LEU A 315 3.68 -12.83 -17.78
C LEU A 315 5.13 -13.12 -18.15
N ASN A 316 5.86 -13.94 -17.38
CA ASN A 316 7.28 -14.20 -17.60
C ASN A 316 7.64 -15.68 -17.50
N GLY A 317 7.82 -16.31 -18.66
CA GLY A 317 8.30 -17.69 -18.80
C GLY A 317 9.80 -17.81 -19.10
N GLY A 318 10.61 -16.79 -18.85
CA GLY A 318 12.05 -16.87 -19.17
C GLY A 318 12.93 -16.00 -18.28
N SER A 319 13.81 -16.62 -17.49
CA SER A 319 15.11 -16.04 -17.19
C SER A 319 16.09 -17.00 -16.52
N SER A 320 17.35 -16.80 -16.86
CA SER A 320 18.53 -17.28 -16.16
C SER A 320 18.82 -16.37 -14.96
N THR A 321 18.20 -16.66 -13.83
CA THR A 321 18.56 -16.04 -12.55
C THR A 321 19.35 -17.07 -11.74
N SER A 322 20.52 -16.68 -11.21
CA SER A 322 21.26 -17.54 -10.28
C SER A 322 20.45 -17.67 -8.99
N THR A 323 19.76 -18.79 -8.85
CA THR A 323 19.00 -19.14 -7.65
C THR A 323 19.90 -19.98 -6.75
N ILE A 324 19.97 -19.62 -5.47
CA ILE A 324 20.61 -20.47 -4.47
C ILE A 324 19.55 -21.38 -3.83
N THR A 325 19.99 -22.54 -3.32
CA THR A 325 19.08 -23.51 -2.70
C THR A 325 18.40 -22.95 -1.44
N PRO A 326 17.21 -23.44 -1.05
CA PRO A 326 16.54 -23.04 0.19
C PRO A 326 17.42 -23.24 1.45
N GLU A 327 18.26 -24.26 1.47
CA GLU A 327 19.23 -24.53 2.54
C GLU A 327 20.31 -23.44 2.61
N GLN A 328 20.84 -23.03 1.45
CA GLN A 328 21.81 -21.93 1.37
C GLN A 328 21.17 -20.58 1.75
N ALA A 329 19.92 -20.32 1.33
CA ALA A 329 19.18 -19.12 1.70
C ALA A 329 18.93 -19.05 3.22
N SER A 330 18.59 -20.18 3.84
CA SER A 330 18.36 -20.27 5.29
C SER A 330 19.63 -20.09 6.11
N GLN A 331 20.80 -20.49 5.59
CA GLN A 331 22.09 -20.27 6.24
C GLN A 331 22.53 -18.79 6.21
N ILE A 332 22.21 -18.08 5.12
CA ILE A 332 22.46 -16.64 5.00
C ILE A 332 21.47 -15.87 5.89
N ALA A 333 20.19 -16.24 5.88
CA ALA A 333 19.16 -15.62 6.72
C ALA A 333 19.35 -15.91 8.22
N GLY A 334 19.91 -17.08 8.58
CA GLY A 334 20.17 -17.48 9.97
C GLY A 334 21.26 -16.69 10.69
N GLY A 335 22.01 -15.84 9.99
CA GLY A 335 22.92 -14.86 10.57
C GLY A 335 22.27 -13.49 10.84
N GLY A 336 21.10 -13.23 10.25
CA GLY A 336 20.30 -12.03 10.46
C GLY A 336 19.26 -12.28 11.55
N GLN A 337 19.14 -11.36 12.50
CA GLN A 337 18.16 -11.44 13.58
C GLN A 337 16.75 -11.41 12.98
N ALA A 338 16.10 -12.58 12.88
CA ALA A 338 14.70 -12.67 12.52
C ALA A 338 13.86 -11.87 13.53
N GLY A 339 13.13 -10.87 13.02
CA GLY A 339 12.17 -10.10 13.80
C GLY A 339 11.18 -11.01 14.52
N GLY A 340 10.73 -10.56 15.69
CA GLY A 340 9.89 -11.31 16.63
C GLY A 340 8.60 -11.89 16.04
N PRO A 341 7.91 -12.75 16.80
CA PRO A 341 6.82 -13.57 16.29
C PRO A 341 5.74 -12.70 15.66
N ALA A 342 5.23 -13.18 14.52
CA ALA A 342 4.00 -12.67 13.91
C ALA A 342 2.92 -12.50 14.99
N ALA A 343 2.21 -11.37 14.95
CA ALA A 343 1.03 -11.19 15.77
C ALA A 343 0.07 -12.38 15.54
N PRO A 344 -0.47 -13.02 16.59
CA PRO A 344 -1.36 -14.15 16.41
C PRO A 344 -2.60 -13.70 15.64
N ALA A 345 -2.98 -14.49 14.64
CA ALA A 345 -4.22 -14.29 13.90
C ALA A 345 -5.42 -14.25 14.88
N PRO A 346 -6.39 -13.32 14.71
CA PRO A 346 -7.64 -13.43 15.43
C PRO A 346 -8.33 -14.73 15.02
N THR A 347 -8.69 -15.54 16.01
CA THR A 347 -9.39 -16.80 15.81
C THR A 347 -10.76 -16.55 15.17
N PRO A 348 -11.18 -17.33 14.17
CA PRO A 348 -12.50 -17.19 13.56
C PRO A 348 -13.56 -17.71 14.53
N SER A 349 -14.34 -16.82 15.14
CA SER A 349 -15.59 -17.19 15.79
C SER A 349 -16.64 -17.49 14.74
N THR A 350 -16.97 -18.76 14.53
CA THR A 350 -18.14 -19.19 13.74
C THR A 350 -19.36 -19.41 14.64
N PRO A 351 -20.59 -19.24 14.10
CA PRO A 351 -21.77 -18.89 14.87
C PRO A 351 -22.47 -20.12 15.45
N ALA A 352 -22.94 -20.01 16.70
CA ALA A 352 -23.81 -21.01 17.31
C ALA A 352 -25.24 -20.89 16.73
N ALA A 353 -25.73 -21.96 16.13
CA ALA A 353 -27.12 -22.11 15.72
C ALA A 353 -27.98 -22.74 16.84
N GLY A 354 -29.14 -22.13 17.11
CA GLY A 354 -30.35 -22.85 17.52
C GLY A 354 -30.73 -22.86 19.00
N ALA A 355 -31.48 -21.84 19.45
CA ALA A 355 -32.38 -21.93 20.62
C ALA A 355 -33.80 -21.48 20.20
N PRO A 356 -34.88 -22.06 20.77
CA PRO A 356 -36.25 -21.98 20.25
C PRO A 356 -36.92 -20.62 20.53
N PRO A 357 -38.03 -20.28 19.82
CA PRO A 357 -38.60 -18.95 19.88
C PRO A 357 -39.42 -18.73 21.16
N ALA A 358 -39.26 -17.55 21.77
CA ALA A 358 -40.11 -17.01 22.83
C ALA A 358 -41.15 -16.04 22.25
N PRO A 359 -42.34 -15.86 22.88
CA PRO A 359 -43.51 -15.30 22.24
C PRO A 359 -43.48 -13.76 22.11
N SER A 360 -44.16 -13.28 21.08
CA SER A 360 -44.26 -11.87 20.67
C SER A 360 -45.00 -11.00 21.70
N ALA A 361 -44.40 -9.86 22.08
CA ALA A 361 -45.02 -8.80 22.88
C ALA A 361 -45.42 -7.59 21.99
N PRO A 362 -46.47 -6.82 22.34
CA PRO A 362 -47.12 -5.84 21.46
C PRO A 362 -46.35 -4.50 21.38
N PRO A 363 -46.66 -3.62 20.40
CA PRO A 363 -45.91 -2.39 20.20
C PRO A 363 -46.20 -1.34 21.29
N ALA A 364 -45.15 -0.67 21.76
CA ALA A 364 -45.23 0.43 22.72
C ALA A 364 -45.37 1.80 22.02
N PRO A 365 -46.06 2.80 22.63
CA PRO A 365 -46.29 4.11 22.03
C PRO A 365 -45.14 5.10 22.32
N SER A 366 -45.04 6.11 21.44
CA SER A 366 -44.04 7.18 21.41
C SER A 366 -44.07 8.10 22.65
N ALA A 367 -42.90 8.54 23.13
CA ALA A 367 -42.77 9.58 24.17
C ALA A 367 -41.61 10.58 23.88
N PRO A 368 -41.72 11.86 24.32
CA PRO A 368 -40.84 12.98 23.93
C PRO A 368 -39.65 13.20 24.91
N PRO A 369 -38.72 14.16 24.65
CA PRO A 369 -37.38 14.17 25.25
C PRO A 369 -37.21 15.14 26.43
N ALA A 370 -36.24 14.86 27.34
CA ALA A 370 -35.19 15.80 27.79
C ALA A 370 -34.35 15.31 28.99
N ALA A 371 -33.02 15.57 28.89
CA ALA A 371 -32.06 16.12 29.87
C ALA A 371 -31.50 15.31 31.08
N GLY A 372 -30.15 15.39 31.23
CA GLY A 372 -29.43 15.49 32.53
C GLY A 372 -28.52 14.32 32.94
N ALA A 373 -27.20 14.56 33.00
CA ALA A 373 -26.10 13.63 33.40
C ALA A 373 -25.83 13.64 34.95
N PRO A 374 -24.75 13.03 35.56
CA PRO A 374 -23.93 11.80 35.34
C PRO A 374 -23.73 10.97 36.68
N PRO A 375 -22.55 10.37 37.07
CA PRO A 375 -22.17 8.95 36.90
C PRO A 375 -21.67 8.20 38.18
N ALA A 376 -21.46 6.86 38.12
CA ALA A 376 -20.57 6.03 38.98
C ALA A 376 -20.59 4.56 38.44
N ALA A 377 -19.54 3.77 38.19
CA ALA A 377 -18.27 3.38 38.85
C ALA A 377 -18.27 1.86 39.22
N SER A 378 -17.55 1.08 38.40
CA SER A 378 -16.58 -0.01 38.68
C SER A 378 -16.85 -1.25 39.59
N ALA A 379 -16.44 -2.41 39.02
CA ALA A 379 -15.78 -3.62 39.61
C ALA A 379 -16.66 -4.84 40.05
N PRO A 380 -16.08 -6.05 40.31
CA PRO A 380 -15.29 -6.97 39.46
C PRO A 380 -15.80 -8.47 39.56
N PRO A 381 -15.13 -9.51 38.99
CA PRO A 381 -15.72 -10.83 38.69
C PRO A 381 -15.34 -11.94 39.70
N PRO A 382 -15.87 -13.18 39.53
CA PRO A 382 -15.21 -14.37 40.07
C PRO A 382 -14.92 -15.47 39.05
N ALA A 383 -14.11 -16.40 39.53
CA ALA A 383 -13.23 -17.32 38.82
C ALA A 383 -13.78 -18.74 38.59
N ALA A 384 -13.17 -19.39 37.60
CA ALA A 384 -12.66 -20.77 37.51
C ALA A 384 -13.49 -21.98 37.99
N GLY A 385 -13.63 -22.94 37.08
CA GLY A 385 -13.88 -24.36 37.36
C GLY A 385 -13.74 -25.22 36.09
N ALA A 386 -12.69 -26.05 36.03
CA ALA A 386 -12.44 -27.11 35.05
C ALA A 386 -12.43 -28.47 35.79
N PRO A 387 -12.15 -29.63 35.17
CA PRO A 387 -12.40 -30.13 33.81
C PRO A 387 -13.08 -31.52 33.84
N THR A 388 -13.45 -32.09 32.69
CA THR A 388 -13.40 -33.55 32.50
C THR A 388 -13.11 -33.88 31.03
N ALA A 389 -12.20 -34.85 30.86
CA ALA A 389 -11.69 -35.33 29.59
C ALA A 389 -12.55 -36.46 29.01
N SER A 390 -12.56 -36.61 27.69
CA SER A 390 -12.51 -37.93 27.05
C SER A 390 -11.96 -37.82 25.64
N ALA A 391 -11.00 -38.68 25.34
CA ALA A 391 -10.35 -38.84 24.05
C ALA A 391 -11.15 -39.79 23.15
N SER A 392 -11.02 -39.62 21.84
CA SER A 392 -11.16 -40.69 20.85
C SER A 392 -10.42 -40.33 19.57
N SER A 393 -9.50 -41.20 19.20
CA SER A 393 -8.65 -41.21 18.02
C SER A 393 -9.39 -41.77 16.79
N ALA A 394 -9.03 -41.27 15.60
CA ALA A 394 -9.20 -42.00 14.34
C ALA A 394 -8.18 -41.54 13.28
N THR A 395 -7.48 -42.53 12.75
CA THR A 395 -6.44 -42.57 11.72
C THR A 395 -6.99 -42.71 10.30
N SER A 396 -6.33 -42.11 9.29
CA SER A 396 -6.01 -42.67 7.94
C SER A 396 -5.47 -41.55 7.04
N ALA A 397 -4.22 -41.55 6.57
CA ALA A 397 -3.59 -42.39 5.53
C ALA A 397 -3.85 -41.90 4.08
N ALA A 398 -2.77 -41.93 3.30
CA ALA A 398 -2.47 -41.16 2.11
C ALA A 398 -2.55 -41.97 0.80
N GLY A 399 -2.38 -41.27 -0.32
CA GLY A 399 -2.03 -41.80 -1.65
C GLY A 399 -2.76 -41.04 -2.77
N ALA A 400 -2.27 -40.87 -4.00
CA ALA A 400 -0.96 -40.98 -4.63
C ALA A 400 -1.11 -40.30 -6.02
N ALA A 401 0.01 -39.86 -6.61
CA ALA A 401 0.10 -39.16 -7.90
C ALA A 401 -0.12 -40.06 -9.14
N PRO A 402 -0.16 -39.46 -10.35
CA PRO A 402 0.75 -39.93 -11.40
C PRO A 402 1.42 -38.81 -12.25
N THR A 403 2.47 -39.24 -12.96
CA THR A 403 3.54 -38.54 -13.71
C THR A 403 3.19 -38.15 -15.18
N PRO A 404 4.03 -37.34 -15.88
CA PRO A 404 3.64 -36.47 -16.99
C PRO A 404 4.01 -36.99 -18.40
N SER A 405 3.50 -36.31 -19.44
CA SER A 405 3.94 -36.44 -20.85
C SER A 405 4.44 -35.11 -21.39
N ALA A 406 5.47 -35.20 -22.24
CA ALA A 406 6.27 -34.10 -22.76
C ALA A 406 5.63 -33.41 -23.98
N GLU A 407 5.73 -32.08 -24.06
CA GLU A 407 5.54 -31.35 -25.31
C GLU A 407 6.53 -30.19 -25.40
N GLN A 408 7.18 -30.09 -26.56
CA GLN A 408 8.24 -29.15 -26.91
C GLN A 408 7.66 -27.74 -27.07
N SER A 409 8.23 -26.73 -26.38
CA SER A 409 7.93 -25.32 -26.63
C SER A 409 9.17 -24.55 -27.08
N ASN A 410 9.08 -23.97 -28.28
CA ASN A 410 10.02 -22.98 -28.80
C ASN A 410 10.09 -21.76 -27.87
N SER A 411 11.30 -21.43 -27.42
CA SER A 411 11.58 -20.29 -26.55
C SER A 411 11.62 -18.96 -27.31
N ALA A 412 10.80 -18.01 -26.90
CA ALA A 412 11.01 -16.58 -27.13
C ALA A 412 11.13 -15.88 -25.77
N SER A 413 12.31 -15.33 -25.49
CA SER A 413 12.67 -14.69 -24.23
C SER A 413 12.07 -13.27 -24.13
N GLY A 414 11.21 -13.02 -23.15
CA GLY A 414 10.76 -11.69 -22.76
C GLY A 414 11.45 -11.24 -21.46
N PRO A 415 11.80 -9.95 -21.29
CA PRO A 415 12.47 -9.46 -20.09
C PRO A 415 11.50 -9.41 -18.91
N ALA A 416 11.96 -9.89 -17.75
CA ALA A 416 11.26 -9.64 -16.51
C ALA A 416 11.59 -8.25 -15.97
N ILE A 417 10.56 -7.55 -15.54
CA ILE A 417 10.66 -6.17 -15.11
C ILE A 417 11.00 -6.16 -13.64
N VAL A 418 12.30 -6.05 -13.40
CA VAL A 418 12.83 -5.53 -12.15
C VAL A 418 12.73 -4.01 -12.25
N ILE A 419 11.77 -3.42 -11.54
CA ILE A 419 11.44 -1.99 -11.68
C ILE A 419 12.44 -1.11 -10.89
N GLY A 420 13.68 -1.06 -11.39
CA GLY A 420 14.67 -0.06 -11.03
C GLY A 420 14.85 0.89 -12.21
N PHE A 421 14.28 2.08 -12.14
CA PHE A 421 14.25 3.02 -13.26
C PHE A 421 15.64 3.61 -13.51
N THR A 422 16.18 3.41 -14.72
CA THR A 422 17.30 4.19 -15.22
C THR A 422 16.75 5.48 -15.81
N THR A 423 17.08 6.63 -15.21
CA THR A 423 17.08 7.88 -15.97
C THR A 423 18.13 7.73 -17.08
N ARG A 424 17.75 8.04 -18.33
CA ARG A 424 18.78 8.24 -19.37
C ARG A 424 19.69 9.36 -18.86
N GLY A 425 21.00 9.10 -18.88
CA GLY A 425 22.02 10.10 -18.61
C GLY A 425 21.81 11.34 -19.48
N ALA A 426 22.22 12.47 -18.92
CA ALA A 426 22.36 13.76 -19.60
C ALA A 426 23.12 13.66 -20.92
#